data_AF-A0A914TT75-F1
#
_entry.id   AF-A0A914TT75-F1
#
_cell.length_a   1.000
_cell.length_b   1.000
_cell.length_c   1.000
_cell.angle_alpha   90.00
_cell.angle_beta   90.00
_cell.angle_gamma   90.00
#
_symmetry.space_group_name_H-M   'P 1'
#
loop_
_entity.id
_entity.type
_entity.pdbx_description
1 polymer ?
#
loop_
_entity_poly.entity_id
_entity_poly.type
_entity_poly.pdbx_seq_one_letter_code
_entity_poly.pdbx_strand_id
1 'polypeptide(L)'
;AHYGICLDSTEAVANDQTIFVGGIPRDTTAETLAMKLEAKFGGVAEVSIDLDSDTMYPRGTAMVIFKAKSAALKAVSSRILIMKQGRKYRLIELKPFLEMDKPCSICKTDGPAVFCSECNMVMGECCWNAQHSDKMNHKKIGRGTFYTIRCR
;
A
#
# COMPACT_ATOMS: atom_id res chain seq x y z
N ALA A 1 26.55 14.66 5.95
CA ALA A 1 25.46 14.60 4.96
C ALA A 1 24.28 13.89 5.62
N HIS A 2 23.36 14.65 6.20
CA HIS A 2 22.15 14.12 6.83
C HIS A 2 21.07 13.98 5.75
N TYR A 3 20.77 12.75 5.32
CA TYR A 3 19.50 12.45 4.66
C TYR A 3 18.74 11.47 5.57
N GLY A 4 18.38 11.96 6.75
CA GLY A 4 17.35 11.35 7.57
C GLY A 4 16.06 12.09 7.29
N ILE A 5 15.11 11.45 6.61
CA ILE A 5 13.73 11.93 6.62
C ILE A 5 13.16 11.44 7.95
N CYS A 6 13.29 12.26 8.99
CA CYS A 6 12.39 12.22 10.12
C CYS A 6 11.00 12.54 9.56
N LEU A 7 10.15 11.52 9.43
CA LEU A 7 8.71 11.74 9.29
C LEU A 7 8.23 12.32 10.61
N ASP A 8 8.29 13.65 10.72
CA ASP A 8 7.69 14.37 11.84
C ASP A 8 6.18 14.22 11.73
N SER A 9 5.63 13.52 12.71
CA SER A 9 4.25 13.11 12.82
C SER A 9 3.31 14.32 12.97
N THR A 10 2.66 14.80 11.90
CA THR A 10 1.47 15.67 11.99
C THR A 10 0.59 15.60 10.73
N GLU A 11 -0.06 14.45 10.53
CA GLU A 11 -1.46 14.29 10.12
C GLU A 11 -1.66 12.79 9.98
N ALA A 12 -2.82 12.27 10.39
CA ALA A 12 -3.13 10.87 10.18
C ALA A 12 -3.01 10.60 8.68
N VAL A 13 -1.94 9.92 8.24
CA VAL A 13 -1.78 9.48 6.86
C VAL A 13 -3.10 8.81 6.50
N ALA A 14 -3.90 9.44 5.66
CA ALA A 14 -5.25 8.98 5.42
C ALA A 14 -5.14 7.59 4.81
N ASN A 15 -5.45 6.59 5.61
CA ASN A 15 -5.21 5.19 5.31
C ASN A 15 -5.90 4.79 4.00
N ASP A 16 -7.05 5.39 3.73
CA ASP A 16 -7.83 5.18 2.52
C ASP A 16 -7.32 5.94 1.29
N GLN A 17 -6.33 6.82 1.46
CA GLN A 17 -5.57 7.45 0.38
C GLN A 17 -4.21 6.79 0.12
N THR A 18 -3.85 5.79 0.93
CA THR A 18 -2.50 5.23 0.96
C THR A 18 -2.49 3.80 0.43
N ILE A 19 -1.48 3.47 -0.37
CA ILE A 19 -1.28 2.12 -0.90
C ILE A 19 0.14 1.61 -0.61
N PHE A 20 0.24 0.29 -0.55
CA PHE A 20 1.49 -0.44 -0.60
C PHE A 20 1.84 -0.81 -2.03
N VAL A 21 3.10 -0.62 -2.39
CA VAL A 21 3.65 -0.97 -3.69
C VAL A 21 4.82 -1.94 -3.50
N GLY A 22 4.73 -3.13 -4.08
CA GLY A 22 5.74 -4.19 -3.93
C GLY A 22 6.27 -4.71 -5.27
N GLY A 23 7.48 -5.28 -5.26
CA GLY A 23 8.10 -5.83 -6.47
C GLY A 23 8.73 -4.75 -7.36
N ILE A 24 9.06 -3.61 -6.76
CA ILE A 24 9.68 -2.47 -7.47
C ILE A 24 11.15 -2.83 -7.77
N PRO A 25 11.64 -2.59 -8.99
CA PRO A 25 13.06 -2.71 -9.31
C PRO A 25 13.90 -1.81 -8.40
N ARG A 26 15.01 -2.31 -7.87
CA ARG A 26 15.82 -1.58 -6.86
C ARG A 26 16.50 -0.32 -7.39
N ASP A 27 16.60 -0.18 -8.71
CA ASP A 27 17.09 1.01 -9.41
C ASP A 27 15.98 2.02 -9.71
N THR A 28 14.73 1.75 -9.33
CA THR A 28 13.62 2.68 -9.49
C THR A 28 13.68 3.78 -8.43
N THR A 29 13.65 5.03 -8.87
CA THR A 29 13.56 6.19 -7.99
C THR A 29 12.12 6.50 -7.59
N ALA A 30 11.95 7.22 -6.47
CA ALA A 30 10.64 7.66 -6.00
C ALA A 30 9.92 8.51 -7.07
N GLU A 31 10.67 9.39 -7.74
CA GLU A 31 10.19 10.19 -8.86
C GLU A 31 9.68 9.34 -10.03
N THR A 32 10.45 8.32 -10.44
CA THR A 32 10.04 7.43 -11.54
C THR A 32 8.75 6.69 -11.20
N LEU A 33 8.64 6.19 -9.96
CA LEU A 33 7.44 5.52 -9.50
C LEU A 33 6.24 6.48 -9.43
N ALA A 34 6.45 7.69 -8.90
CA ALA A 34 5.44 8.74 -8.85
C ALA A 34 4.90 9.08 -10.23
N MET A 35 5.78 9.31 -11.21
CA MET A 35 5.38 9.60 -12.60
C MET A 35 4.54 8.47 -13.21
N LYS A 36 4.90 7.20 -12.95
CA LYS A 36 4.14 6.05 -13.48
C LYS A 36 2.76 5.92 -12.85
N LEU A 37 2.65 6.18 -11.54
CA LEU A 37 1.38 6.14 -10.83
C LEU A 37 0.50 7.35 -11.17
N GLU A 38 1.09 8.54 -11.31
CA GLU A 38 0.42 9.75 -11.77
C GLU A 38 -0.17 9.55 -13.17
N ALA A 39 0.61 9.00 -14.09
CA ALA A 39 0.15 8.76 -15.46
C ALA A 39 -1.00 7.73 -15.55
N LYS A 40 -1.09 6.77 -14.62
CA LYS A 40 -2.09 5.69 -14.66
C LYS A 40 -3.34 5.98 -13.81
N PHE A 41 -3.16 6.56 -12.63
CA PHE A 41 -4.23 6.73 -11.63
C PHE A 41 -4.50 8.21 -11.31
N GLY A 42 -3.50 9.07 -11.47
CA GLY A 42 -3.54 10.51 -11.18
C GLY A 42 -3.52 10.84 -9.69
N GLY A 43 -3.09 12.06 -9.36
CA GLY A 43 -3.21 12.61 -8.02
C GLY A 43 -2.31 11.96 -6.98
N VAL A 44 -1.07 11.63 -7.31
CA VAL A 44 -0.02 11.24 -6.35
C VAL A 44 0.36 12.48 -5.52
N ALA A 45 0.38 12.31 -4.20
CA ALA A 45 0.81 13.33 -3.25
C ALA A 45 2.24 13.06 -2.79
N GLU A 46 2.55 11.81 -2.43
CA GLU A 46 3.84 11.43 -1.89
C GLU A 46 4.21 9.99 -2.28
N VAL A 47 5.51 9.73 -2.47
CA VAL A 47 6.08 8.40 -2.65
C VAL A 47 7.27 8.22 -1.72
N SER A 48 7.23 7.19 -0.89
CA SER A 48 8.29 6.85 0.06
C SER A 48 8.79 5.44 -0.25
N ILE A 49 10.04 5.31 -0.72
CA ILE A 49 10.66 4.00 -1.00
C ILE A 49 11.23 3.44 0.30
N ASP A 50 10.96 2.17 0.57
CA ASP A 50 11.54 1.49 1.73
C ASP A 50 13.01 1.18 1.49
N LEU A 51 13.83 1.68 2.40
CA LEU A 51 15.24 1.40 2.47
C LEU A 51 15.52 0.44 3.62
N ASP A 52 16.55 -0.36 3.45
CA ASP A 52 17.12 -1.14 4.53
C ASP A 52 17.85 -0.23 5.52
N SER A 53 17.57 -0.36 6.81
CA SER A 53 18.06 0.56 7.84
C SER A 53 19.58 0.53 8.03
N ASP A 54 20.22 -0.60 7.74
CA ASP A 54 21.66 -0.78 7.96
C ASP A 54 22.45 -0.34 6.72
N THR A 55 21.92 -0.64 5.53
CA THR A 55 22.62 -0.44 4.25
C THR A 55 22.13 0.76 3.44
N MET A 56 21.02 1.38 3.84
CA MET A 56 20.27 2.39 3.06
C MET A 56 19.90 1.92 1.65
N TYR A 57 19.84 0.59 1.44
CA TYR A 57 19.60 0.01 0.13
C TYR A 57 18.11 -0.28 -0.11
N PRO A 58 17.53 0.05 -1.29
CA PRO A 58 16.11 -0.16 -1.56
C PRO A 58 15.70 -1.63 -1.43
N ARG A 59 14.64 -1.88 -0.66
CA ARG A 59 14.06 -3.22 -0.46
C ARG A 59 13.16 -3.68 -1.60
N GLY A 60 12.83 -2.78 -2.53
CA GLY A 60 11.91 -3.06 -3.64
C GLY A 60 10.43 -2.92 -3.25
N THR A 61 10.17 -2.17 -2.18
CA THR A 61 8.85 -1.84 -1.67
C THR A 61 8.76 -0.32 -1.47
N ALA A 62 7.54 0.21 -1.53
CA ALA A 62 7.27 1.62 -1.31
C ALA A 62 5.85 1.82 -0.76
N MET A 63 5.67 2.94 -0.08
CA MET A 63 4.37 3.49 0.28
C MET A 63 4.06 4.67 -0.65
N VAL A 64 2.80 4.77 -1.07
CA VAL A 64 2.34 5.87 -1.93
C VAL A 64 1.05 6.46 -1.37
N ILE A 65 1.04 7.79 -1.23
CA ILE A 65 -0.12 8.56 -0.77
C ILE A 65 -0.69 9.30 -1.97
N PHE A 66 -2.00 9.22 -2.16
CA PHE A 66 -2.74 9.97 -3.17
C PHE A 66 -3.46 11.18 -2.55
N LYS A 67 -3.67 12.22 -3.35
CA LYS A 67 -4.49 13.39 -3.00
C LYS A 67 -5.97 13.04 -2.80
N ALA A 68 -6.44 11.94 -3.40
CA ALA A 68 -7.82 11.53 -3.34
C ALA A 68 -7.94 10.01 -3.13
N LYS A 69 -8.88 9.62 -2.26
CA LYS A 69 -9.24 8.22 -2.00
C LYS A 69 -9.59 7.46 -3.27
N SER A 70 -10.31 8.09 -4.19
CA SER A 70 -10.72 7.47 -5.46
C SER A 70 -9.52 7.03 -6.32
N ALA A 71 -8.39 7.75 -6.28
CA ALA A 71 -7.17 7.36 -6.98
C ALA A 71 -6.50 6.15 -6.33
N ALA A 72 -6.40 6.14 -5.00
CA ALA A 72 -5.90 4.99 -4.24
C ALA A 72 -6.74 3.73 -4.50
N LEU A 73 -8.08 3.85 -4.51
CA LEU A 73 -8.98 2.76 -4.83
C LEU A 73 -8.77 2.21 -6.23
N LYS A 74 -8.65 3.08 -7.25
CA LYS A 74 -8.33 2.64 -8.62
C LYS A 74 -7.01 1.87 -8.69
N ALA A 75 -6.00 2.31 -7.95
CA ALA A 75 -4.70 1.64 -7.89
C ALA A 75 -4.83 0.25 -7.27
N VAL A 76 -5.48 0.14 -6.10
CA VAL A 76 -5.72 -1.13 -5.42
C VAL A 76 -6.57 -2.08 -6.27
N SER A 77 -7.64 -1.58 -6.91
CA SER A 77 -8.48 -2.37 -7.82
C SER A 77 -7.71 -2.90 -9.02
N SER A 78 -6.72 -2.15 -9.53
CA SER A 78 -5.87 -2.61 -10.64
C SER A 78 -4.95 -3.76 -10.23
N ARG A 79 -4.61 -3.89 -8.93
CA ARG A 79 -3.72 -4.89 -8.29
C ARG A 79 -2.28 -4.96 -8.82
N ILE A 80 -2.06 -4.68 -10.09
CA ILE A 80 -0.78 -4.76 -10.79
C ILE A 80 -0.55 -3.49 -11.61
N LEU A 81 0.66 -2.96 -11.49
CA LEU A 81 1.24 -1.96 -12.39
C LEU A 81 2.34 -2.63 -13.22
N ILE A 82 2.35 -2.41 -14.53
CA ILE A 82 3.43 -2.87 -15.39
C ILE A 82 4.44 -1.73 -15.53
N MET A 83 5.66 -1.93 -15.06
CA MET A 83 6.77 -1.01 -15.26
C MET A 83 7.72 -1.55 -16.33
N LYS A 84 8.10 -0.67 -17.25
CA LYS A 84 9.08 -0.95 -18.31
C LYS A 84 10.37 -0.20 -18.01
N GLN A 85 11.49 -0.91 -18.03
CA GLN A 85 12.85 -0.35 -17.97
C GLN A 85 13.65 -0.93 -19.13
N GLY A 86 13.91 -0.10 -20.15
CA GLY A 86 14.52 -0.54 -21.41
C GLY A 86 13.67 -1.62 -22.09
N ARG A 87 14.23 -2.83 -22.24
CA ARG A 87 13.54 -3.99 -22.84
C ARG A 87 12.86 -4.91 -21.82
N LYS A 88 13.02 -4.65 -20.52
CA LYS A 88 12.47 -5.49 -19.44
C LYS A 88 11.15 -4.92 -18.95
N TYR A 89 10.22 -5.82 -18.64
CA TYR A 89 8.95 -5.51 -17.98
C TYR A 89 8.93 -6.15 -16.60
N ARG A 90 8.33 -5.45 -15.63
CA ARG A 90 8.14 -5.92 -14.26
C ARG A 90 6.69 -5.68 -13.85
N LEU A 91 6.13 -6.67 -13.18
CA LEU A 91 4.81 -6.58 -12.57
C LEU A 91 5.03 -6.12 -11.14
N ILE A 92 4.43 -4.98 -10.81
CA ILE A 92 4.49 -4.36 -9.50
C ILE A 92 3.14 -4.56 -8.84
N GLU A 93 3.15 -5.08 -7.62
CA GLU A 93 1.96 -5.32 -6.83
C GLU A 93 1.47 -4.04 -6.17
N LEU A 94 0.17 -3.79 -6.25
CA LEU A 94 -0.52 -2.70 -5.58
C LEU A 94 -1.48 -3.30 -4.56
N LYS A 95 -1.29 -2.98 -3.28
CA LYS A 95 -2.13 -3.44 -2.17
C LYS A 95 -2.64 -2.24 -1.37
N PRO A 96 -3.81 -2.34 -0.72
CA PRO A 96 -4.22 -1.33 0.22
C PRO A 96 -3.19 -1.20 1.35
N PHE A 97 -2.99 0.01 1.85
CA PHE A 97 -2.35 0.15 3.15
C PHE A 97 -3.33 -0.31 4.23
N LEU A 98 -2.85 -1.08 5.21
CA LEU A 98 -3.66 -1.61 6.30
C LEU A 98 -2.93 -1.40 7.61
N GLU A 99 -3.37 -0.39 8.37
CA GLU A 99 -2.90 -0.14 9.72
C GLU A 99 -3.15 -1.35 10.64
N MET A 100 -2.18 -1.61 11.52
CA MET A 100 -2.22 -2.77 12.41
C MET A 100 -3.34 -2.72 13.43
N ASP A 101 -3.63 -1.54 13.96
CA ASP A 101 -4.56 -1.34 15.08
C ASP A 101 -5.95 -0.87 14.61
N LYS A 102 -6.22 -0.92 13.30
CA LYS A 102 -7.52 -0.51 12.77
C LYS A 102 -8.58 -1.56 13.08
N PRO A 103 -9.63 -1.22 13.84
CA PRO A 103 -10.68 -2.17 14.20
C PRO A 103 -11.50 -2.57 12.96
N CYS A 104 -12.18 -3.71 13.04
CA CYS A 104 -13.09 -4.14 11.99
C CYS A 104 -14.14 -3.05 11.69
N SER A 105 -14.38 -2.72 10.42
CA SER A 105 -15.37 -1.70 10.06
C SER A 105 -16.80 -2.04 10.50
N ILE A 106 -17.11 -3.33 10.66
CA ILE A 106 -18.44 -3.86 11.01
C ILE A 106 -18.58 -4.03 12.53
N CYS A 107 -17.83 -4.97 13.14
CA CYS A 107 -18.01 -5.34 14.55
C CYS A 107 -17.17 -4.53 15.54
N LYS A 108 -16.27 -3.66 15.04
CA LYS A 108 -15.38 -2.80 15.85
C LYS A 108 -14.44 -3.54 16.81
N THR A 109 -14.31 -4.87 16.73
CA THR A 109 -13.37 -5.63 17.55
C THR A 109 -11.95 -5.60 16.97
N ASP A 110 -10.96 -5.71 17.85
CA ASP A 110 -9.55 -5.85 17.52
C ASP A 110 -9.28 -7.19 16.83
N GLY A 111 -8.51 -7.18 15.75
CA GLY A 111 -8.14 -8.36 14.98
C GLY A 111 -7.43 -7.99 13.69
N PRO A 112 -6.76 -8.94 13.02
CA PRO A 112 -6.03 -8.63 11.79
C PRO A 112 -7.01 -8.14 10.72
N ALA A 113 -6.92 -6.85 10.41
CA ALA A 113 -7.63 -6.21 9.31
C ALA A 113 -7.31 -6.91 7.97
N VAL A 114 -8.34 -7.46 7.33
CA VAL A 114 -8.31 -8.01 5.98
C VAL A 114 -9.08 -7.07 5.06
N PHE A 115 -8.54 -6.80 3.88
CA PHE A 115 -9.23 -6.01 2.86
C PHE A 115 -9.84 -6.90 1.78
N CYS A 116 -11.05 -6.55 1.36
CA CYS A 116 -11.68 -7.12 0.17
C CYS A 116 -11.71 -6.06 -0.93
N SER A 117 -11.08 -6.32 -2.09
CA SER A 117 -11.11 -5.38 -3.22
C SER A 117 -12.50 -5.21 -3.83
N GLU A 118 -13.31 -6.27 -3.83
CA GLU A 118 -14.65 -6.25 -4.44
C GLU A 118 -15.67 -5.50 -3.57
N CYS A 119 -15.58 -5.68 -2.24
CA CYS A 119 -16.43 -4.95 -1.29
C CYS A 119 -15.85 -3.59 -0.90
N ASN A 120 -14.60 -3.31 -1.28
CA ASN A 120 -13.85 -2.13 -0.92
C ASN A 120 -13.88 -1.80 0.59
N MET A 121 -13.68 -2.82 1.43
CA MET A 121 -13.84 -2.67 2.87
C MET A 121 -12.83 -3.49 3.66
N VAL A 122 -12.46 -2.94 4.82
CA VAL A 122 -11.59 -3.59 5.81
C VAL A 122 -12.45 -4.28 6.86
N MET A 123 -12.22 -5.58 7.06
CA MET A 123 -12.98 -6.43 7.98
C MET A 123 -12.05 -7.24 8.87
N GLY A 124 -12.52 -7.59 10.07
CA GLY A 124 -11.89 -8.63 10.88
C GLY A 124 -12.25 -10.02 10.35
N GLU A 125 -11.54 -11.03 10.83
CA GLU A 125 -11.70 -12.43 10.43
C GLU A 125 -13.15 -12.95 10.61
N CYS A 126 -13.78 -12.61 11.74
CA CYS A 126 -15.17 -13.00 12.03
C CYS A 126 -16.16 -12.43 10.99
N CYS A 127 -16.05 -11.14 10.68
CA CYS A 127 -16.92 -10.48 9.72
C CYS A 127 -16.63 -10.87 8.27
N TRP A 128 -15.37 -11.22 7.95
CA TRP A 128 -15.07 -11.80 6.65
C TRP A 128 -15.90 -13.07 6.44
N ASN A 129 -15.81 -14.03 7.36
CA ASN A 129 -16.50 -15.31 7.25
C ASN A 129 -18.02 -15.14 7.17
N ALA A 130 -18.58 -14.19 7.93
CA ALA A 130 -20.02 -13.91 7.91
C ALA A 130 -20.51 -13.26 6.60
N GLN A 131 -19.73 -12.37 5.98
CA GLN A 131 -20.15 -11.64 4.78
C GLN A 131 -19.71 -12.27 3.44
N HIS A 132 -18.82 -13.26 3.50
CA HIS A 132 -18.21 -13.89 2.32
C HIS A 132 -18.45 -15.40 2.23
N SER A 133 -19.38 -15.96 3.02
CA SER A 133 -19.79 -17.37 2.95
C SER A 133 -20.17 -17.79 1.53
N ASP A 134 -20.91 -16.93 0.83
CA ASP A 134 -21.48 -17.23 -0.50
C ASP A 134 -20.79 -16.45 -1.64
N LYS A 135 -19.67 -15.78 -1.35
CA LYS A 135 -18.94 -14.92 -2.32
C LYS A 135 -17.62 -15.55 -2.77
N MET A 136 -17.71 -16.60 -3.59
CA MET A 136 -16.54 -17.40 -4.04
C MET A 136 -15.45 -16.62 -4.79
N ASN A 137 -15.77 -15.49 -5.42
CA ASN A 137 -14.81 -14.71 -6.21
C ASN A 137 -14.06 -13.65 -5.38
N HIS A 138 -14.43 -13.44 -4.12
CA HIS A 138 -13.83 -12.44 -3.25
C HIS A 138 -12.59 -13.02 -2.58
N LYS A 139 -11.48 -12.27 -2.61
CA LYS A 139 -10.20 -12.72 -2.06
C LYS A 139 -9.77 -11.88 -0.86
N LYS A 140 -9.30 -12.56 0.19
CA LYS A 140 -8.67 -11.93 1.34
C LYS A 140 -7.36 -11.26 0.87
N ILE A 141 -7.28 -9.94 0.98
CA ILE A 141 -6.03 -9.20 0.80
C ILE A 141 -5.51 -8.87 2.20
N GLY A 142 -4.49 -9.61 2.62
CA GLY A 142 -3.82 -9.40 3.90
C GLY A 142 -2.83 -8.23 3.85
N ARG A 143 -2.22 -7.97 5.00
CA ARG A 143 -1.15 -6.97 5.15
C ARG A 143 0.00 -7.27 4.18
N GLY A 144 0.56 -6.24 3.55
CA GLY A 144 1.92 -6.29 3.05
C GLY A 144 2.86 -6.18 4.25
N THR A 145 3.82 -7.09 4.39
CA THR A 145 4.75 -7.08 5.52
C THR A 145 5.66 -5.85 5.42
N PHE A 146 5.42 -4.84 6.26
CA PHE A 146 6.43 -3.84 6.59
C PHE A 146 7.00 -4.19 7.96
N TYR A 147 8.32 -4.22 8.06
CA TYR A 147 8.99 -4.00 9.33
C TYR A 147 9.29 -2.50 9.40
N THR A 148 8.35 -1.70 9.90
CA THR A 148 8.68 -0.32 10.29
C THR A 148 9.47 -0.44 11.59
N ILE A 149 10.80 -0.38 11.51
CA ILE A 149 11.62 -0.21 12.72
C ILE A 149 11.35 1.22 13.19
N ARG A 150 10.48 1.37 14.20
CA ARG A 150 10.43 2.62 14.96
C ARG A 150 11.73 2.71 15.75
N CYS A 151 12.63 3.60 15.34
CA CYS A 151 13.70 4.04 16.24
C CYS A 151 13.03 4.64 17.49
N ARG A 152 13.42 4.10 18.64
CA ARG A 152 13.05 4.60 19.96
C ARG A 152 13.85 5.85 20.28
#